data_AF-A0A973D2R5-F1
#
_entry.id   AF-A0A973D2R5-F1
#
_cell.length_a   1.000
_cell.length_b   1.000
_cell.length_c   1.000
_cell.angle_alpha   90.00
_cell.angle_beta   90.00
_cell.angle_gamma   90.00
#
_symmetry.space_group_name_H-M   'P 1'
#
loop_
_entity.id
_entity.type
_entity.pdbx_description
1 polymer ?
#
loop_
_entity_poly.entity_id
_entity_poly.type
_entity_poly.pdbx_seq_one_letter_code
_entity_poly.pdbx_strand_id
1 'polypeptide(L)'
;GSVVLKDIPAYVICNGYPVEPHGINIEGLKRRGFEKASIQLLRKAYKALYRQGLTLVEAISEIKPLAEQDEAVQVLLDSIEQATRGIIR
;
A
#
# COMPACT_ATOMS: atom_id res chain seq x y z
N GLY A 1 10.97 -1.21 -19.53
CA GLY A 1 9.78 -0.57 -18.95
C GLY A 1 8.83 -1.67 -18.54
N SER A 2 8.34 -1.63 -17.30
CA SER A 2 7.38 -2.63 -16.81
C SER A 2 5.98 -2.30 -17.36
N VAL A 3 5.27 -3.30 -17.89
CA VAL A 3 3.87 -3.17 -18.30
C VAL A 3 2.99 -3.40 -17.08
N VAL A 4 2.24 -2.38 -16.66
CA VAL A 4 1.38 -2.41 -15.48
C VAL A 4 -0.07 -2.50 -15.95
N LEU A 5 -0.69 -3.68 -15.78
CA LEU A 5 -2.08 -3.94 -16.20
C LEU A 5 -3.12 -3.67 -15.09
N LYS A 6 -2.67 -3.63 -13.84
CA LYS A 6 -3.47 -3.41 -12.63
C LYS A 6 -2.98 -2.17 -11.89
N ASP A 7 -3.81 -1.56 -11.06
CA ASP A 7 -3.44 -0.32 -10.37
C ASP A 7 -2.38 -0.59 -9.28
N ILE A 8 -1.48 0.37 -9.06
CA ILE A 8 -0.44 0.32 -8.03
C ILE A 8 -0.89 1.19 -6.85
N PRO A 9 -1.13 0.63 -5.66
CA PRO A 9 -1.51 1.43 -4.50
C PRO A 9 -0.43 2.43 -4.10
N ALA A 10 -0.84 3.52 -3.45
CA ALA A 10 0.06 4.57 -3.03
C ALA A 10 1.23 4.02 -2.20
N TYR A 11 2.42 4.63 -2.37
CA TYR A 11 3.65 4.27 -1.65
C TYR A 11 4.22 2.88 -1.95
N VAL A 12 3.54 2.01 -2.69
CA VAL A 12 4.04 0.67 -3.03
C VAL A 12 5.15 0.75 -4.09
N ILE A 13 6.23 0.00 -3.87
CA ILE A 13 7.27 -0.23 -4.87
C ILE A 13 6.93 -1.50 -5.62
N CYS A 14 7.04 -1.47 -6.94
CA CYS A 14 6.79 -2.61 -7.80
C CYS A 14 7.96 -2.80 -8.77
N ASN A 15 8.30 -4.03 -9.10
CA ASN A 15 9.29 -4.33 -10.13
C ASN A 15 8.98 -5.68 -10.81
N GLY A 16 9.73 -6.03 -11.84
CA GLY A 16 9.60 -7.32 -12.54
C GLY A 16 8.71 -7.31 -13.78
N TYR A 17 8.59 -8.51 -14.38
CA TYR A 17 7.66 -8.85 -15.46
C TYR A 17 7.27 -10.35 -15.30
N PRO A 18 6.06 -10.68 -14.80
CA PRO A 18 4.98 -9.77 -14.41
C PRO A 18 5.36 -8.86 -13.22
N VAL A 19 4.67 -7.73 -13.09
CA VAL A 19 4.95 -6.72 -12.06
C VAL A 19 4.44 -7.21 -10.70
N GLU A 20 5.34 -7.29 -9.72
CA GLU A 20 5.03 -7.72 -8.35
C GLU A 20 5.31 -6.61 -7.33
N PRO A 21 4.59 -6.57 -6.19
CA PRO A 21 4.85 -5.62 -5.11
C PRO A 21 6.05 -6.05 -4.23
N HIS A 22 6.99 -5.11 -4.01
CA HIS A 22 8.24 -5.33 -3.27
C HIS A 22 8.38 -4.48 -2.00
N GLY A 23 7.27 -4.04 -1.43
CA GLY A 23 7.24 -3.24 -0.20
C GLY A 23 6.76 -1.82 -0.44
N ILE A 24 7.05 -0.95 0.52
CA ILE A 24 6.73 0.48 0.44
C ILE A 24 8.00 1.31 0.21
N ASN A 25 7.86 2.50 -0.39
CA ASN A 25 8.96 3.42 -0.69
C ASN A 25 9.42 4.20 0.54
N ILE A 26 10.06 3.48 1.47
CA ILE A 26 10.52 4.02 2.75
C ILE A 26 11.50 5.19 2.56
N GLU A 27 12.42 5.07 1.62
CA GLU A 27 13.41 6.14 1.36
C GLU A 27 12.74 7.38 0.79
N GLY A 28 11.77 7.23 -0.12
CA GLY A 28 10.95 8.35 -0.61
C GLY A 28 10.14 9.02 0.51
N LEU A 29 9.55 8.23 1.40
CA LEU A 29 8.79 8.72 2.55
C LEU A 29 9.68 9.49 3.54
N LYS A 30 10.85 8.94 3.90
CA LYS A 30 11.82 9.62 4.78
C LYS A 30 12.30 10.94 4.18
N ARG A 31 12.61 10.97 2.88
CA ARG A 31 13.03 12.21 2.19
C ARG A 31 11.94 13.27 2.17
N ARG A 32 10.66 12.87 2.23
CA ARG A 32 9.50 13.76 2.32
C ARG A 32 9.12 14.14 3.75
N GLY A 33 9.91 13.73 4.75
CA GLY A 33 9.70 14.12 6.15
C GLY A 33 8.63 13.32 6.89
N PHE A 34 8.22 12.15 6.38
CA PHE A 34 7.25 11.31 7.08
C PHE A 34 7.82 10.83 8.41
N GLU A 35 7.00 10.90 9.46
CA GLU A 35 7.40 10.43 10.77
C GLU A 35 7.61 8.92 10.79
N LYS A 36 8.47 8.47 11.71
CA LYS A 36 8.74 7.04 11.91
C LYS A 36 7.44 6.30 12.28
N ALA A 37 6.53 6.92 13.02
CA ALA A 37 5.24 6.33 13.38
C ALA A 37 4.38 6.06 12.15
N SER A 38 4.19 7.05 11.27
CA SER A 38 3.47 6.92 9.99
C SER A 38 4.06 5.82 9.10
N ILE A 39 5.39 5.77 8.98
CA ILE A 39 6.07 4.72 8.21
C ILE A 39 5.79 3.32 8.79
N GLN A 40 5.69 3.18 10.12
CA GLN A 40 5.35 1.89 10.73
C GLN A 40 3.88 1.51 10.49
N LEU A 41 2.96 2.46 10.51
CA LEU A 41 1.56 2.21 10.18
C LEU A 41 1.40 1.80 8.71
N LEU A 42 2.07 2.48 7.78
CA LEU A 42 2.13 2.10 6.36
C LEU A 42 2.71 0.68 6.16
N ARG A 43 3.74 0.30 6.93
CA ARG A 43 4.28 -1.07 6.90
C ARG A 43 3.27 -2.11 7.38
N LYS A 44 2.48 -1.80 8.41
CA LYS A 44 1.41 -2.68 8.90
C LYS A 44 0.33 -2.84 7.84
N ALA A 45 -0.12 -1.73 7.25
CA ALA A 45 -1.10 -1.75 6.16
C ALA A 45 -0.61 -2.57 4.95
N TYR A 46 0.66 -2.41 4.55
CA TYR A 46 1.26 -3.23 3.49
C TYR A 46 1.24 -4.73 3.82
N LYS A 47 1.54 -5.10 5.08
CA LYS A 47 1.50 -6.51 5.51
C LYS A 47 0.08 -7.08 5.46
N ALA A 48 -0.91 -6.32 5.91
CA ALA A 48 -2.32 -6.72 5.78
C ALA A 48 -2.70 -6.93 4.32
N LEU A 49 -2.27 -6.02 3.44
CA LEU A 49 -2.61 -6.06 2.02
C LEU A 49 -1.96 -7.22 1.25
N TYR A 50 -0.72 -7.62 1.58
CA TYR A 50 0.06 -8.54 0.74
C TYR A 50 0.67 -9.76 1.44
N ARG A 51 0.77 -9.77 2.78
CA ARG A 51 1.56 -10.78 3.51
C ARG A 51 0.75 -11.64 4.48
N GLN A 52 -0.48 -11.26 4.79
CA GLN A 52 -1.33 -11.98 5.74
C GLN A 52 -2.28 -13.00 5.09
N GLY A 53 -2.25 -13.14 3.76
CA GLY A 53 -3.14 -14.07 3.04
C GLY A 53 -4.61 -13.64 3.02
N LEU A 54 -4.89 -12.39 3.38
CA LEU A 54 -6.23 -11.83 3.43
C LEU A 54 -6.78 -11.56 2.02
N THR A 55 -8.09 -11.76 1.88
CA THR A 55 -8.83 -11.19 0.75
C THR A 55 -8.72 -9.66 0.76
N LEU A 56 -9.04 -9.01 -0.36
CA LEU A 56 -8.96 -7.55 -0.44
C LEU A 56 -9.90 -6.88 0.56
N VAL A 57 -11.10 -7.43 0.77
CA VAL A 57 -12.12 -6.92 1.70
C VAL A 57 -11.65 -7.03 3.15
N GLU A 58 -11.06 -8.17 3.53
CA GLU A 58 -10.49 -8.36 4.87
C GLU A 58 -9.30 -7.43 5.10
N ALA A 59 -8.41 -7.30 4.12
CA ALA A 59 -7.28 -6.38 4.20
C ALA A 59 -7.74 -4.92 4.36
N ILE A 60 -8.76 -4.48 3.62
CA ILE A 60 -9.36 -3.15 3.78
C ILE A 60 -9.91 -2.96 5.20
N SER A 61 -10.56 -3.99 5.74
CA SER A 61 -11.12 -3.95 7.11
C SER A 61 -10.03 -3.80 8.18
N GLU A 62 -8.88 -4.44 7.99
CA GLU A 62 -7.69 -4.29 8.85
C GLU A 62 -6.99 -2.93 8.68
N ILE A 63 -7.05 -2.33 7.48
CA ILE A 63 -6.38 -1.06 7.18
C ILE A 63 -7.19 0.14 7.68
N LYS A 64 -8.53 0.08 7.65
CA LYS A 64 -9.42 1.17 8.12
C LYS A 64 -9.05 1.74 9.50
N PRO A 65 -8.89 0.94 10.57
CA PRO A 65 -8.52 1.49 11.89
C PRO A 65 -7.10 2.08 11.93
N LEU A 66 -6.21 1.69 11.00
CA LEU A 66 -4.89 2.30 10.85
C LEU A 66 -4.97 3.64 10.11
N ALA A 67 -5.90 3.76 9.17
CA ALA A 67 -6.17 4.99 8.42
C ALA A 67 -6.73 6.11 9.31
N GLU A 68 -7.55 5.76 10.30
CA GLU A 68 -8.03 6.70 11.32
C GLU A 68 -6.90 7.29 12.19
N GLN A 69 -5.75 6.61 12.27
CA GLN A 69 -4.61 7.05 13.08
C GLN A 69 -3.62 7.92 12.29
N ASP A 70 -3.63 7.84 10.96
CA ASP A 70 -2.60 8.48 10.13
C ASP A 70 -3.10 8.73 8.69
N GLU A 71 -2.99 10.00 8.26
CA GLU A 71 -3.43 10.44 6.95
C GLU A 71 -2.69 9.74 5.80
N ALA A 72 -1.42 9.35 5.99
CA ALA A 72 -0.70 8.61 4.95
C ALA A 72 -1.34 7.24 4.69
N VAL A 73 -1.83 6.60 5.74
CA VAL A 73 -2.54 5.32 5.61
C VAL A 73 -3.91 5.52 4.99
N GLN A 74 -4.59 6.64 5.26
CA GLN A 74 -5.82 7.02 4.55
C GLN A 74 -5.58 7.15 3.05
N VAL A 75 -4.51 7.85 2.62
CA VAL A 75 -4.15 7.97 1.20
C VAL A 75 -3.88 6.59 0.56
N LEU A 76 -3.26 5.68 1.30
CA LEU A 76 -3.10 4.29 0.83
C LEU A 76 -4.45 3.61 0.67
N LEU A 77 -5.33 3.69 1.66
CA LEU A 77 -6.66 3.09 1.62
C LEU A 77 -7.49 3.62 0.45
N ASP A 78 -7.53 4.94 0.26
CA ASP A 78 -8.26 5.57 -0.83
C ASP A 78 -7.77 5.08 -2.20
N SER A 79 -6.44 4.94 -2.36
CA SER A 79 -5.86 4.43 -3.61
C SER A 79 -6.26 2.98 -3.92
N ILE A 80 -6.54 2.18 -2.88
CA ILE A 80 -7.00 0.80 -3.03
C ILE A 80 -8.48 0.78 -3.39
N GLU A 81 -9.31 1.58 -2.71
CA GLU A 81 -10.76 1.65 -2.95
C GLU A 81 -11.10 2.27 -4.32
N GLN A 82 -10.27 3.18 -4.82
CA GLN A 82 -10.43 3.79 -6.14
C GLN A 82 -9.94 2.90 -7.31
N ALA A 83 -9.30 1.76 -7.02
CA ALA A 83 -8.75 0.89 -8.05
C ALA A 83 -9.87 0.19 -8.86
N THR A 84 -10.10 0.64 -10.09
CA THR A 84 -11.19 0.14 -10.95
C THR A 84 -10.84 -1.16 -11.67
N ARG A 85 -9.53 -1.45 -11.84
CA ARG A 85 -9.03 -2.65 -12.54
C ARG A 85 -8.48 -3.71 -11.59
N GLY A 86 -8.70 -3.51 -10.28
CA GLY A 86 -8.02 -4.23 -9.22
C GLY A 86 -6.56 -3.77 -9.06
N ILE A 87 -5.97 -4.13 -7.93
CA ILE A 87 -4.58 -3.79 -7.60
C ILE A 87 -3.63 -4.92 -7.98
N ILE A 88 -2.36 -4.57 -8.23
CA ILE A 88 -1.29 -5.57 -8.35
C ILE A 88 -1.25 -6.44 -7.08
N ARG A 89 -1.13 -7.76 -7.22
CA ARG A 89 -1.04 -8.76 -6.14
C ARG A 89 -0.37 -10.00 -6.70
#